data_AF-A0A354EG48-F1
#
_entry.id   AF-A0A354EG48-F1
#
_cell.length_a   1.000
_cell.length_b   1.000
_cell.length_c   1.000
_cell.angle_alpha   90.00
_cell.angle_beta   90.00
_cell.angle_gamma   90.00
#
_symmetry.space_group_name_H-M   'P 1'
#
loop_
_entity.id
_entity.type
_entity.pdbx_description
1 polymer ?
#
loop_
_entity_poly.entity_id
_entity_poly.type
_entity_poly.pdbx_seq_one_letter_code
_entity_poly.pdbx_strand_id
1 'polypeptide(L)'
;MQCKLIFLFLVLSMLCGCRGEESALSSKTGEKQMDHAPRQKGCPACHPEVAVASPHDFACVECHRGDAAANQQEVAHAGLVARPAHPDQMRETCGVCHGDSVRQCADSLHFTLRNEVNQVRGHFGATEPLSNLTEIPVSPEPSIALELADDLLRRRCLRCHVFTPGDEYPLTLRGTGCAACHLAFAQGKLQSHQLLAKPTDQQCLSCHYGNAVGADYYGRYEHDYNWEYRTPYVTREPYIRAYGVEYHDLVPDIHQQRGLACIDCHQGHQLMAGGQNLLTCATCHRSPQNGNGPLPGNVTQDSSTLVLTSTRDGKKHVIPQLVHPAHAQYGQQVACQVCHAQWGFNDSTTHLLRSETDDFLPWERLTVQGSSALERLLEHNLNSGKEELPPVMRDGITGETRPGVWYQGFTQRRWENMLFGRDSDGVIKVFRPVLDLRLSAVASDGTVLLDSAAGIGPGLLPYTPHTTGAAGLFYRHRFAGLLEPPSPTDNR
;
A
#
# COMPACT_ATOMS: atom_id res chain seq x y z
N MET A 1 22.37 -70.50 -17.63
CA MET A 1 21.46 -71.42 -16.91
C MET A 1 20.05 -70.83 -16.88
N GLN A 2 19.09 -71.56 -17.48
CA GLN A 2 17.63 -71.69 -17.19
C GLN A 2 16.77 -70.44 -16.89
N CYS A 3 15.79 -70.08 -17.77
CA CYS A 3 14.33 -70.42 -17.74
C CYS A 3 13.49 -69.46 -16.84
N LYS A 4 12.27 -68.94 -17.11
CA LYS A 4 11.14 -69.09 -18.07
C LYS A 4 10.24 -67.82 -17.95
N LEU A 5 9.81 -67.15 -19.02
CA LEU A 5 8.49 -67.17 -19.73
C LEU A 5 7.19 -67.45 -18.94
N ILE A 6 6.17 -66.58 -19.15
CA ILE A 6 4.70 -66.76 -19.34
C ILE A 6 4.12 -65.35 -19.69
N PHE A 7 3.93 -64.93 -20.96
CA PHE A 7 2.74 -64.98 -21.84
C PHE A 7 1.34 -64.96 -21.18
N LEU A 8 0.46 -63.99 -21.51
CA LEU A 8 -0.61 -64.15 -22.54
C LEU A 8 -1.54 -62.90 -22.69
N PHE A 9 -1.50 -62.31 -23.89
CA PHE A 9 -2.56 -61.72 -24.74
C PHE A 9 -3.66 -60.79 -24.21
N LEU A 10 -3.79 -59.64 -24.90
CA LEU A 10 -5.09 -59.14 -25.38
C LEU A 10 -4.92 -58.60 -26.81
N VAL A 11 -5.77 -59.08 -27.71
CA VAL A 11 -5.66 -58.97 -29.17
C VAL A 11 -6.87 -58.25 -29.76
N LEU A 12 -6.54 -57.45 -30.78
CA LEU A 12 -7.32 -56.97 -31.92
C LEU A 12 -8.44 -55.93 -31.72
N SER A 13 -8.11 -54.76 -32.27
CA SER A 13 -8.96 -53.88 -33.06
C SER A 13 -9.60 -54.57 -34.27
N MET A 14 -10.81 -54.12 -34.66
CA MET A 14 -11.24 -53.97 -36.05
C MET A 14 -12.47 -53.05 -36.12
N LEU A 15 -12.40 -52.11 -37.07
CA LEU A 15 -13.35 -51.06 -37.41
C LEU A 15 -14.60 -51.60 -38.11
N CYS A 16 -15.77 -50.96 -37.93
CA CYS A 16 -16.63 -50.51 -39.04
C CYS A 16 -17.92 -49.82 -38.53
N GLY A 17 -18.32 -48.72 -39.18
CA GLY A 17 -19.74 -48.43 -39.41
C GLY A 17 -20.27 -47.08 -38.95
N CYS A 18 -20.23 -46.09 -39.85
CA CYS A 18 -21.12 -44.93 -39.82
C CYS A 18 -22.58 -45.36 -39.97
N ARG A 19 -23.50 -44.76 -39.20
CA ARG A 19 -24.88 -44.48 -39.64
C ARG A 19 -25.51 -43.41 -38.73
N GLY A 20 -25.91 -42.30 -39.35
CA GLY A 20 -26.73 -41.26 -38.73
C GLY A 20 -28.21 -41.63 -38.65
N GLU A 21 -28.92 -40.83 -37.84
CA GLU A 21 -30.30 -40.31 -37.96
C GLU A 21 -31.37 -41.24 -38.59
N GLU A 22 -32.55 -41.48 -38.01
CA GLU A 22 -33.46 -40.51 -37.39
C GLU A 22 -34.65 -41.22 -36.67
N SER A 23 -35.23 -40.50 -35.70
CA SER A 23 -36.60 -40.52 -35.18
C SER A 23 -37.20 -41.78 -34.51
N ALA A 24 -37.50 -41.64 -33.21
CA ALA A 24 -38.78 -42.06 -32.65
C ALA A 24 -39.20 -41.07 -31.56
N LEU A 25 -40.12 -40.18 -31.93
CA LEU A 25 -40.91 -39.38 -31.01
C LEU A 25 -41.71 -40.30 -30.08
N SER A 26 -41.55 -40.14 -28.77
CA SER A 26 -42.65 -40.40 -27.84
C SER A 26 -42.59 -39.43 -26.67
N SER A 27 -43.58 -38.55 -26.66
CA SER A 27 -43.92 -37.60 -25.62
C SER A 27 -44.21 -38.28 -24.30
N LYS A 28 -43.48 -37.92 -23.24
CA LYS A 28 -44.02 -37.89 -21.88
C LYS A 28 -43.50 -36.64 -21.17
N THR A 29 -44.35 -35.62 -21.17
CA THR A 29 -44.36 -34.52 -20.22
C THR A 29 -44.51 -35.10 -18.81
N GLY A 30 -43.38 -35.24 -18.12
CA GLY A 30 -43.33 -35.33 -16.67
C GLY A 30 -42.90 -33.99 -16.14
N GLU A 31 -43.86 -33.14 -15.74
CA GLU A 31 -43.57 -32.00 -14.89
C GLU A 31 -42.87 -32.51 -13.64
N LYS A 32 -41.58 -32.24 -13.55
CA LYS A 32 -40.80 -32.46 -12.34
C LYS A 32 -41.22 -31.37 -11.37
N GLN A 33 -42.24 -31.67 -10.56
CA GLN A 33 -42.65 -30.85 -9.44
C GLN A 33 -41.45 -30.76 -8.49
N MET A 34 -40.69 -29.66 -8.61
CA MET A 34 -39.64 -29.31 -7.67
C MET A 34 -40.34 -28.94 -6.37
N ASP A 35 -40.20 -29.79 -5.36
CA ASP A 35 -40.63 -29.50 -4.00
C ASP A 35 -39.97 -28.17 -3.57
N HIS A 36 -40.77 -27.09 -3.53
CA HIS A 36 -40.35 -25.80 -3.03
C HIS A 36 -40.33 -25.86 -1.51
N ALA A 37 -39.27 -26.47 -0.96
CA ALA A 37 -38.87 -26.14 0.40
C ALA A 37 -38.77 -24.59 0.47
N PRO A 38 -39.37 -23.93 1.46
CA PRO A 38 -39.33 -22.48 1.55
C PRO A 38 -37.87 -22.06 1.64
N ARG A 39 -37.34 -21.49 0.54
CA ARG A 39 -36.02 -20.87 0.54
C ARG A 39 -36.05 -19.85 1.67
N GLN A 40 -35.13 -20.00 2.64
CA GLN A 40 -34.92 -18.99 3.66
C GLN A 40 -34.83 -17.63 2.95
N LYS A 41 -35.53 -16.62 3.48
CA LYS A 41 -35.58 -15.29 2.87
C LYS A 41 -34.50 -14.41 3.48
N GLY A 42 -34.01 -13.46 2.69
CA GLY A 42 -33.04 -12.46 3.11
C GLY A 42 -31.58 -12.91 3.07
N CYS A 43 -30.70 -11.93 3.33
CA CYS A 43 -29.27 -12.03 3.09
C CYS A 43 -28.61 -13.31 3.67
N PRO A 44 -28.91 -13.75 4.92
CA PRO A 44 -28.29 -14.94 5.49
C PRO A 44 -28.59 -16.25 4.74
N ALA A 45 -29.66 -16.30 3.96
CA ALA A 45 -29.99 -17.50 3.17
C ALA A 45 -28.97 -17.77 2.06
N CYS A 46 -28.38 -16.70 1.50
CA CYS A 46 -27.34 -16.77 0.46
C CYS A 46 -25.94 -16.50 1.02
N HIS A 47 -25.84 -15.81 2.17
CA HIS A 47 -24.59 -15.45 2.84
C HIS A 47 -24.54 -15.99 4.29
N PRO A 48 -24.67 -17.31 4.49
CA PRO A 48 -24.78 -17.90 5.83
C PRO A 48 -23.51 -17.75 6.68
N GLU A 49 -22.36 -17.50 6.05
CA GLU A 49 -21.07 -17.34 6.72
C GLU A 49 -20.81 -15.90 7.18
N VAL A 50 -21.66 -14.94 6.81
CA VAL A 50 -21.50 -13.53 7.17
C VAL A 50 -22.18 -13.27 8.52
N ALA A 51 -21.38 -13.04 9.54
CA ALA A 51 -21.84 -12.61 10.85
C ALA A 51 -21.38 -11.17 11.15
N VAL A 52 -22.34 -10.34 11.57
CA VAL A 52 -22.09 -9.02 12.15
C VAL A 52 -21.82 -9.16 13.65
N ALA A 53 -21.16 -8.16 14.23
CA ALA A 53 -20.81 -8.17 15.65
C ALA A 53 -21.08 -6.81 16.28
N SER A 54 -21.50 -6.83 17.55
CA SER A 54 -21.70 -5.63 18.36
C SER A 54 -20.44 -4.76 18.41
N PRO A 55 -20.55 -3.42 18.35
CA PRO A 55 -21.79 -2.62 18.35
C PRO A 55 -22.41 -2.38 16.96
N HIS A 56 -21.93 -3.07 15.92
CA HIS A 56 -22.42 -2.95 14.54
C HIS A 56 -23.29 -4.16 14.13
N ASP A 57 -24.02 -4.74 15.08
CA ASP A 57 -24.96 -5.83 14.88
C ASP A 57 -26.30 -5.36 14.27
N PHE A 58 -26.20 -4.57 13.19
CA PHE A 58 -27.33 -4.05 12.43
C PHE A 58 -27.81 -5.06 11.38
N ALA A 59 -29.03 -4.84 10.86
CA ALA A 59 -29.47 -5.55 9.66
C ALA A 59 -28.57 -5.18 8.46
N CYS A 60 -28.27 -6.14 7.57
CA CYS A 60 -27.34 -5.94 6.45
C CYS A 60 -27.68 -4.71 5.60
N VAL A 61 -28.98 -4.46 5.40
CA VAL A 61 -29.52 -3.35 4.60
C VAL A 61 -29.27 -1.97 5.19
N GLU A 62 -28.98 -1.86 6.49
CA GLU A 62 -28.65 -0.57 7.13
C GLU A 62 -27.34 0.01 6.58
N CYS A 63 -26.39 -0.85 6.23
CA CYS A 63 -25.14 -0.43 5.59
C CYS A 63 -25.17 -0.68 4.08
N HIS A 64 -25.57 -1.89 3.66
CA HIS A 64 -25.46 -2.33 2.28
C HIS A 64 -26.67 -2.00 1.42
N ARG A 65 -27.79 -1.51 1.98
CA ARG A 65 -29.07 -1.32 1.25
C ARG A 65 -29.54 -2.62 0.56
N GLY A 66 -30.36 -2.51 -0.48
CA GLY A 66 -30.98 -3.66 -1.16
C GLY A 66 -32.30 -4.11 -0.53
N ASP A 67 -32.81 -5.26 -0.97
CA ASP A 67 -34.06 -5.85 -0.50
C ASP A 67 -33.82 -7.10 0.35
N ALA A 68 -33.97 -6.97 1.67
CA ALA A 68 -33.81 -8.07 2.62
C ALA A 68 -34.93 -9.12 2.58
N ALA A 69 -36.04 -8.89 1.87
CA ALA A 69 -37.15 -9.84 1.77
C ALA A 69 -37.04 -10.74 0.53
N ALA A 70 -36.25 -10.31 -0.47
CA ALA A 70 -36.03 -11.04 -1.70
C ALA A 70 -35.15 -12.29 -1.49
N ASN A 71 -35.29 -13.26 -2.41
CA ASN A 71 -34.52 -14.51 -2.44
C ASN A 71 -33.91 -14.80 -3.82
N GLN A 72 -33.97 -13.82 -4.73
CA GLN A 72 -33.29 -13.82 -6.02
C GLN A 72 -32.22 -12.73 -5.99
N GLN A 73 -31.03 -13.05 -6.46
CA GLN A 73 -29.86 -12.18 -6.39
C GLN A 73 -30.13 -10.81 -7.01
N GLU A 74 -30.75 -10.78 -8.18
CA GLU A 74 -31.00 -9.57 -8.95
C GLU A 74 -31.94 -8.61 -8.22
N VAL A 75 -32.99 -9.16 -7.58
CA VAL A 75 -33.97 -8.37 -6.82
C VAL A 75 -33.39 -7.95 -5.48
N ALA A 76 -32.73 -8.86 -4.76
CA ALA A 76 -32.12 -8.58 -3.46
C ALA A 76 -31.00 -7.53 -3.56
N HIS A 77 -30.22 -7.57 -4.64
CA HIS A 77 -29.09 -6.64 -4.85
C HIS A 77 -29.51 -5.35 -5.58
N ALA A 78 -30.77 -5.16 -5.93
CA ALA A 78 -31.25 -3.92 -6.53
C ALA A 78 -30.99 -2.73 -5.58
N GLY A 79 -30.13 -1.80 -5.98
CA GLY A 79 -29.74 -0.65 -5.16
C GLY A 79 -28.74 -0.96 -4.02
N LEU A 80 -28.11 -2.14 -4.02
CA LEU A 80 -27.08 -2.53 -3.06
C LEU A 80 -25.84 -1.63 -3.17
N VAL A 81 -25.35 -1.19 -2.01
CA VAL A 81 -24.05 -0.54 -1.84
C VAL A 81 -23.03 -1.60 -1.44
N ALA A 82 -22.20 -2.02 -2.40
CA ALA A 82 -21.18 -3.05 -2.17
C ALA A 82 -20.08 -2.64 -1.18
N ARG A 83 -19.77 -1.34 -1.09
CA ARG A 83 -18.70 -0.78 -0.24
C ARG A 83 -19.23 0.36 0.62
N PRO A 84 -19.98 0.06 1.70
CA PRO A 84 -20.64 1.09 2.50
C PRO A 84 -19.66 2.03 3.19
N ALA A 85 -18.46 1.54 3.54
CA ALA A 85 -17.40 2.34 4.15
C ALA A 85 -16.55 3.15 3.16
N HIS A 86 -16.81 3.06 1.86
CA HIS A 86 -16.09 3.82 0.83
C HIS A 86 -16.26 5.33 1.07
N PRO A 87 -15.27 6.18 0.77
CA PRO A 87 -15.37 7.63 0.95
C PRO A 87 -16.64 8.26 0.33
N ASP A 88 -17.12 7.74 -0.80
CA ASP A 88 -18.34 8.21 -1.47
C ASP A 88 -19.65 7.86 -0.74
N GLN A 89 -19.63 6.97 0.26
CA GLN A 89 -20.82 6.45 0.95
C GLN A 89 -20.71 6.51 2.48
N MET A 90 -19.50 6.71 3.02
CA MET A 90 -19.26 6.64 4.46
C MET A 90 -20.00 7.72 5.26
N ARG A 91 -20.39 8.83 4.62
CA ARG A 91 -21.18 9.88 5.26
C ARG A 91 -22.60 9.41 5.54
N GLU A 92 -23.22 8.73 4.58
CA GLU A 92 -24.59 8.23 4.66
C GLU A 92 -24.69 6.92 5.45
N THR A 93 -23.58 6.20 5.62
CA THR A 93 -23.55 4.93 6.36
C THR A 93 -22.92 5.11 7.75
N CYS A 94 -21.60 5.29 7.83
CA CYS A 94 -20.87 5.44 9.09
C CYS A 94 -21.19 6.77 9.79
N GLY A 95 -21.44 7.84 9.02
CA GLY A 95 -21.67 9.19 9.53
C GLY A 95 -22.98 9.37 10.29
N VAL A 96 -23.93 8.43 10.17
CA VAL A 96 -25.19 8.43 10.94
C VAL A 96 -24.91 8.34 12.44
N CYS A 97 -23.93 7.51 12.84
CA CYS A 97 -23.54 7.34 14.25
C CYS A 97 -22.19 8.00 14.57
N HIS A 98 -21.29 8.12 13.59
CA HIS A 98 -19.91 8.62 13.75
C HIS A 98 -19.67 9.93 12.98
N GLY A 99 -20.66 10.82 12.94
CA GLY A 99 -20.64 12.04 12.11
C GLY A 99 -19.40 12.91 12.32
N ASP A 100 -18.94 13.08 13.56
CA ASP A 100 -17.75 13.87 13.89
C ASP A 100 -16.48 13.24 13.31
N SER A 101 -16.32 11.93 13.46
CA SER A 101 -15.18 11.19 12.94
C SER A 101 -15.14 11.23 11.42
N VAL A 102 -16.29 11.05 10.75
CA VAL A 102 -16.36 11.10 9.28
C VAL A 102 -16.02 12.49 8.76
N ARG A 103 -16.50 13.58 9.41
CA ARG A 103 -16.14 14.95 9.02
C ARG A 103 -14.64 15.20 9.18
N GLN A 104 -14.05 14.80 10.30
CA GLN A 104 -12.61 14.94 10.55
C GLN A 104 -11.75 14.13 9.55
N CYS A 105 -12.17 12.91 9.23
CA CYS A 105 -11.48 12.04 8.28
C CYS A 105 -11.38 12.67 6.90
N ALA A 106 -12.47 13.30 6.43
CA ALA A 106 -12.53 13.91 5.11
C ALA A 106 -11.43 14.99 4.90
N ASP A 107 -11.01 15.67 5.97
CA ASP A 107 -9.98 16.72 5.93
C ASP A 107 -8.56 16.19 6.22
N SER A 108 -8.43 14.91 6.61
CA SER A 108 -7.15 14.30 6.96
C SER A 108 -6.29 14.01 5.72
N LEU A 109 -4.98 13.85 5.94
CA LEU A 109 -4.05 13.54 4.85
C LEU A 109 -4.24 12.12 4.29
N HIS A 110 -4.77 11.17 5.06
CA HIS A 110 -5.08 9.83 4.56
C HIS A 110 -6.26 9.80 3.58
N PHE A 111 -7.07 10.87 3.51
CA PHE A 111 -8.21 10.99 2.59
C PHE A 111 -7.98 12.03 1.50
N THR A 112 -7.30 13.13 1.81
CA THR A 112 -7.01 14.20 0.84
C THR A 112 -5.73 13.95 0.07
N LEU A 113 -4.72 13.33 0.69
CA LEU A 113 -3.35 13.15 0.21
C LEU A 113 -2.73 14.40 -0.44
N ARG A 114 -3.20 15.57 -0.05
CA ARG A 114 -2.90 16.85 -0.70
C ARG A 114 -1.42 17.22 -0.66
N ASN A 115 -0.69 16.79 0.36
CA ASN A 115 0.72 17.12 0.49
C ASN A 115 1.57 16.37 -0.53
N GLU A 116 1.42 15.05 -0.62
CA GLU A 116 2.17 14.19 -1.53
C GLU A 116 1.79 14.49 -2.99
N VAL A 117 0.48 14.65 -3.26
CA VAL A 117 -0.02 15.01 -4.59
C VAL A 117 0.57 16.34 -5.05
N ASN A 118 0.47 17.40 -4.23
CA ASN A 118 0.98 18.71 -4.64
C ASN A 118 2.50 18.78 -4.70
N GLN A 119 3.22 17.98 -3.91
CA GLN A 119 4.68 17.86 -4.05
C GLN A 119 5.06 17.32 -5.42
N VAL A 120 4.46 16.21 -5.87
CA VAL A 120 4.73 15.64 -7.19
C VAL A 120 4.28 16.58 -8.30
N ARG A 121 3.06 17.13 -8.23
CA ARG A 121 2.53 18.04 -9.26
C ARG A 121 3.34 19.33 -9.37
N GLY A 122 3.68 19.94 -8.24
CA GLY A 122 4.53 21.14 -8.19
C GLY A 122 5.92 20.86 -8.76
N HIS A 123 6.49 19.69 -8.47
CA HIS A 123 7.74 19.23 -9.07
C HIS A 123 7.65 19.09 -10.61
N PHE A 124 6.47 18.90 -11.19
CA PHE A 124 6.28 18.88 -12.65
C PHE A 124 5.58 20.12 -13.23
N GLY A 125 5.58 21.23 -12.48
CA GLY A 125 5.19 22.55 -13.00
C GLY A 125 3.78 23.01 -12.66
N ALA A 126 3.04 22.32 -11.78
CA ALA A 126 1.78 22.85 -11.27
C ALA A 126 2.03 24.08 -10.38
N THR A 127 1.29 25.16 -10.64
CA THR A 127 1.34 26.39 -9.83
C THR A 127 0.25 26.45 -8.76
N GLU A 128 -0.90 25.82 -9.02
CA GLU A 128 -2.05 25.82 -8.12
C GLU A 128 -2.15 24.49 -7.35
N PRO A 129 -2.18 24.54 -6.00
CA PRO A 129 -2.34 23.35 -5.18
C PRO A 129 -3.78 22.84 -5.22
N LEU A 130 -3.95 21.53 -5.17
CA LEU A 130 -5.24 20.86 -5.01
C LEU A 130 -5.55 20.65 -3.52
N SER A 131 -6.82 20.72 -3.16
CA SER A 131 -7.25 20.43 -1.80
C SER A 131 -7.43 18.93 -1.56
N ASN A 132 -7.70 18.18 -2.64
CA ASN A 132 -7.94 16.75 -2.60
C ASN A 132 -7.39 16.05 -3.86
N LEU A 133 -6.86 14.83 -3.72
CA LEU A 133 -6.43 14.00 -4.85
C LEU A 133 -7.54 13.71 -5.87
N THR A 134 -8.81 13.74 -5.48
CA THR A 134 -9.93 13.52 -6.43
C THR A 134 -10.02 14.62 -7.47
N GLU A 135 -9.42 15.79 -7.21
CA GLU A 135 -9.35 16.94 -8.10
C GLU A 135 -8.20 16.84 -9.13
N ILE A 136 -7.36 15.79 -9.06
CA ILE A 136 -6.26 15.61 -10.04
C ILE A 136 -6.85 15.55 -11.45
N PRO A 137 -6.45 16.44 -12.38
CA PRO A 137 -6.97 16.47 -13.74
C PRO A 137 -6.83 15.14 -14.49
N VAL A 138 -7.75 14.89 -15.41
CA VAL A 138 -7.66 13.79 -16.38
C VAL A 138 -7.36 14.39 -17.74
N SER A 139 -6.17 14.09 -18.27
CA SER A 139 -5.78 14.43 -19.65
C SER A 139 -5.92 13.17 -20.51
N PRO A 140 -6.81 13.12 -21.51
CA PRO A 140 -7.03 11.93 -22.35
C PRO A 140 -5.75 11.39 -23.00
N GLU A 141 -4.93 12.29 -23.54
CA GLU A 141 -3.66 12.00 -24.21
C GLU A 141 -2.54 12.83 -23.54
N PRO A 142 -2.02 12.38 -22.38
CA PRO A 142 -1.04 13.16 -21.63
C PRO A 142 0.28 13.21 -22.40
N SER A 143 0.74 14.42 -22.73
CA SER A 143 1.92 14.62 -23.60
C SER A 143 2.98 15.56 -23.00
N ILE A 144 2.64 16.30 -21.94
CA ILE A 144 3.60 17.12 -21.19
C ILE A 144 3.82 16.57 -19.77
N ALA A 145 4.91 16.99 -19.13
CA ALA A 145 5.35 16.43 -17.85
C ALA A 145 4.28 16.51 -16.74
N LEU A 146 3.55 17.62 -16.61
CA LEU A 146 2.50 17.75 -15.61
C LEU A 146 1.33 16.79 -15.86
N GLU A 147 0.87 16.67 -17.10
CA GLU A 147 -0.22 15.76 -17.46
C GLU A 147 0.15 14.31 -17.23
N LEU A 148 1.41 13.94 -17.50
CA LEU A 148 1.95 12.63 -17.21
C LEU A 148 2.09 12.39 -15.70
N ALA A 149 2.50 13.40 -14.93
CA ALA A 149 2.54 13.30 -13.47
C ALA A 149 1.13 13.11 -12.88
N ASP A 150 0.13 13.83 -13.40
CA ASP A 150 -1.27 13.68 -13.02
C ASP A 150 -1.77 12.26 -13.37
N ASP A 151 -1.52 11.78 -14.59
CA ASP A 151 -1.90 10.42 -15.00
C ASP A 151 -1.20 9.32 -14.18
N LEU A 152 0.09 9.49 -13.89
CA LEU A 152 0.88 8.61 -13.03
C LEU A 152 0.30 8.52 -11.63
N LEU A 153 -0.03 9.66 -11.01
CA LEU A 153 -0.62 9.69 -9.68
C LEU A 153 -1.91 8.86 -9.67
N ARG A 154 -2.81 9.11 -10.63
CA ARG A 154 -4.12 8.47 -10.70
C ARG A 154 -4.07 6.97 -10.97
N ARG A 155 -3.15 6.50 -11.81
CA ARG A 155 -3.12 5.11 -12.30
C ARG A 155 -2.07 4.23 -11.63
N ARG A 156 -1.01 4.82 -11.08
CA ARG A 156 0.09 4.08 -10.45
C ARG A 156 0.32 4.42 -8.99
N CYS A 157 0.52 5.67 -8.60
CA CYS A 157 0.95 5.98 -7.24
C CYS A 157 -0.17 5.82 -6.20
N LEU A 158 -1.41 6.19 -6.53
CA LEU A 158 -2.52 6.25 -5.58
C LEU A 158 -3.22 4.90 -5.30
N ARG A 159 -2.61 3.77 -5.70
CA ARG A 159 -3.07 2.40 -5.39
C ARG A 159 -3.17 2.11 -3.89
N CYS A 160 -2.34 2.76 -3.07
CA CYS A 160 -2.38 2.62 -1.60
C CYS A 160 -3.46 3.50 -0.95
N HIS A 161 -4.16 4.34 -1.70
CA HIS A 161 -5.14 5.26 -1.14
C HIS A 161 -6.44 4.56 -0.69
N VAL A 162 -7.17 5.16 0.25
CA VAL A 162 -8.37 4.56 0.87
C VAL A 162 -9.59 4.46 -0.06
N PHE A 163 -9.52 5.04 -1.26
CA PHE A 163 -10.54 4.89 -2.31
C PHE A 163 -10.42 3.55 -3.05
N THR A 164 -9.27 2.89 -2.94
CA THR A 164 -9.02 1.62 -3.63
C THR A 164 -8.82 0.50 -2.62
N PRO A 165 -9.20 -0.74 -2.96
CA PRO A 165 -8.96 -1.90 -2.10
C PRO A 165 -7.47 -2.31 -2.07
N GLY A 166 -6.57 -1.59 -2.75
CA GLY A 166 -5.17 -1.95 -2.91
C GLY A 166 -4.91 -2.95 -4.03
N ASP A 167 -3.64 -3.34 -4.15
CA ASP A 167 -3.23 -4.44 -5.02
C ASP A 167 -3.72 -5.78 -4.49
N GLU A 168 -3.84 -6.75 -5.39
CA GLU A 168 -4.33 -8.10 -5.10
C GLU A 168 -3.22 -9.02 -4.56
N TYR A 169 -2.29 -8.48 -3.77
CA TYR A 169 -1.33 -9.29 -3.02
C TYR A 169 -1.91 -9.70 -1.66
N PRO A 170 -1.43 -10.82 -1.07
CA PRO A 170 -2.03 -11.43 0.11
C PRO A 170 -2.25 -10.50 1.31
N LEU A 171 -1.35 -9.52 1.53
CA LEU A 171 -1.39 -8.59 2.66
C LEU A 171 -1.64 -7.12 2.26
N THR A 172 -1.87 -6.82 0.99
CA THR A 172 -2.15 -5.44 0.51
C THR A 172 -3.63 -5.20 0.27
N LEU A 173 -4.40 -6.25 -0.04
CA LEU A 173 -5.83 -6.14 -0.24
C LEU A 173 -6.54 -5.81 1.08
N ARG A 174 -7.42 -4.80 1.02
CA ARG A 174 -8.11 -4.23 2.18
C ARG A 174 -9.46 -3.64 1.79
N GLY A 175 -10.21 -3.20 2.80
CA GLY A 175 -11.43 -2.42 2.60
C GLY A 175 -11.15 -1.01 2.08
N THR A 176 -12.20 -0.22 1.88
CA THR A 176 -12.10 1.20 1.46
C THR A 176 -12.63 2.12 2.55
N GLY A 177 -12.17 3.36 2.57
CA GLY A 177 -12.46 4.36 3.60
C GLY A 177 -12.27 3.80 5.00
N CYS A 178 -13.31 3.85 5.84
CA CYS A 178 -13.23 3.35 7.23
C CYS A 178 -12.83 1.87 7.29
N ALA A 179 -13.27 1.05 6.33
CA ALA A 179 -12.98 -0.38 6.31
C ALA A 179 -11.52 -0.70 5.98
N ALA A 180 -10.73 0.24 5.45
CA ALA A 180 -9.31 0.03 5.21
C ALA A 180 -8.54 -0.22 6.52
N CYS A 181 -8.96 0.46 7.60
CA CYS A 181 -8.34 0.36 8.92
C CYS A 181 -9.17 -0.44 9.93
N HIS A 182 -10.50 -0.48 9.76
CA HIS A 182 -11.39 -1.10 10.73
C HIS A 182 -11.86 -2.51 10.35
N LEU A 183 -11.50 -3.05 9.18
CA LEU A 183 -11.77 -4.46 8.86
C LEU A 183 -10.49 -5.27 8.75
N ALA A 184 -10.55 -6.52 9.22
CA ALA A 184 -9.44 -7.45 9.12
C ALA A 184 -9.48 -8.20 7.79
N PHE A 185 -8.37 -8.14 7.06
CA PHE A 185 -8.14 -8.92 5.84
C PHE A 185 -6.93 -9.83 6.06
N ALA A 186 -6.99 -11.05 5.53
CA ALA A 186 -5.82 -11.92 5.46
C ALA A 186 -5.89 -12.73 4.16
N GLN A 187 -4.74 -12.93 3.52
CA GLN A 187 -4.62 -13.67 2.26
C GLN A 187 -5.61 -13.21 1.18
N GLY A 188 -5.77 -11.89 1.04
CA GLY A 188 -6.69 -11.32 0.06
C GLY A 188 -8.18 -11.54 0.35
N LYS A 189 -8.56 -11.86 1.59
CA LYS A 189 -9.96 -12.09 1.97
C LYS A 189 -10.34 -11.38 3.25
N LEU A 190 -11.55 -10.81 3.27
CA LEU A 190 -12.17 -10.30 4.48
C LEU A 190 -12.32 -11.44 5.50
N GLN A 191 -11.85 -11.24 6.71
CA GLN A 191 -11.87 -12.27 7.76
C GLN A 191 -13.20 -12.29 8.52
N SER A 192 -13.76 -11.12 8.81
CA SER A 192 -15.08 -10.99 9.44
C SER A 192 -15.67 -9.60 9.19
N HIS A 193 -16.98 -9.45 9.41
CA HIS A 193 -17.65 -8.14 9.44
C HIS A 193 -17.55 -7.47 10.83
N GLN A 194 -16.68 -7.95 11.72
CA GLN A 194 -16.43 -7.29 12.99
C GLN A 194 -15.45 -6.13 12.78
N LEU A 195 -15.91 -4.92 13.09
CA LEU A 195 -15.07 -3.74 13.00
C LEU A 195 -14.08 -3.70 14.17
N LEU A 196 -12.80 -3.58 13.85
CA LEU A 196 -11.71 -3.44 14.82
C LEU A 196 -11.84 -2.10 15.53
N ALA A 197 -12.00 -2.13 16.85
CA ALA A 197 -11.95 -0.91 17.67
C ALA A 197 -10.57 -0.23 17.62
N LYS A 198 -9.51 -1.04 17.49
CA LYS A 198 -8.12 -0.60 17.32
C LYS A 198 -7.50 -1.37 16.16
N PRO A 199 -7.00 -0.69 15.11
CA PRO A 199 -6.26 -1.33 14.04
C PRO A 199 -5.00 -2.01 14.58
N THR A 200 -4.57 -3.08 13.93
CA THR A 200 -3.25 -3.68 14.14
C THR A 200 -2.28 -3.17 13.09
N ASP A 201 -0.99 -3.44 13.27
CA ASP A 201 0.04 -3.06 12.28
C ASP A 201 -0.23 -3.67 10.90
N GLN A 202 -0.96 -4.78 10.81
CA GLN A 202 -1.34 -5.38 9.54
C GLN A 202 -2.19 -4.43 8.69
N GLN A 203 -3.09 -3.64 9.30
CA GLN A 203 -3.86 -2.64 8.56
C GLN A 203 -2.96 -1.53 8.04
N CYS A 204 -2.01 -1.06 8.84
CA CYS A 204 -1.04 -0.04 8.42
C CYS A 204 -0.15 -0.54 7.27
N LEU A 205 0.37 -1.76 7.41
CA LEU A 205 1.25 -2.41 6.43
C LEU A 205 0.55 -2.75 5.11
N SER A 206 -0.78 -2.75 5.05
CA SER A 206 -1.51 -2.93 3.79
C SER A 206 -1.36 -1.74 2.81
N CYS A 207 -0.90 -0.59 3.30
CA CYS A 207 -0.55 0.60 2.51
C CYS A 207 0.93 0.99 2.65
N HIS A 208 1.49 0.88 3.86
CA HIS A 208 2.85 1.29 4.19
C HIS A 208 3.87 0.14 4.01
N TYR A 209 3.77 -0.58 2.90
CA TYR A 209 4.71 -1.62 2.46
C TYR A 209 5.67 -1.09 1.37
N GLY A 210 6.53 -1.95 0.83
CA GLY A 210 7.57 -1.55 -0.12
C GLY A 210 8.61 -0.68 0.57
N ASN A 211 9.09 0.39 -0.07
CA ASN A 211 10.03 1.33 0.55
C ASN A 211 9.34 2.52 1.24
N ALA A 212 8.38 2.21 2.13
CA ALA A 212 7.60 3.14 2.95
C ALA A 212 7.74 2.87 4.46
N VAL A 213 7.18 3.77 5.29
CA VAL A 213 7.39 3.84 6.75
C VAL A 213 7.06 2.57 7.55
N GLY A 214 6.13 1.75 7.08
CA GLY A 214 5.79 0.51 7.77
C GLY A 214 6.85 -0.57 7.53
N ALA A 215 7.47 -0.56 6.36
CA ALA A 215 8.50 -1.52 6.01
C ALA A 215 9.79 -1.27 6.77
N ASP A 216 10.27 -0.02 6.87
CA ASP A 216 11.49 0.25 7.63
C ASP A 216 11.32 0.08 9.15
N TYR A 217 10.14 0.43 9.70
CA TYR A 217 9.78 0.09 11.09
C TYR A 217 9.94 -1.40 11.39
N TYR A 218 9.57 -2.24 10.42
CA TYR A 218 9.67 -3.70 10.50
C TYR A 218 10.99 -4.28 9.99
N GLY A 219 11.98 -3.46 9.62
CA GLY A 219 13.26 -3.97 9.15
C GLY A 219 13.24 -4.49 7.72
N ARG A 220 12.42 -3.95 6.81
CA ARG A 220 12.25 -4.47 5.45
C ARG A 220 12.67 -3.47 4.40
N TYR A 221 13.51 -3.91 3.46
CA TYR A 221 13.88 -3.15 2.28
C TYR A 221 13.54 -3.94 1.02
N GLU A 222 12.72 -3.39 0.14
CA GLU A 222 12.25 -4.09 -1.05
C GLU A 222 13.39 -4.40 -2.05
N HIS A 223 13.41 -5.61 -2.62
CA HIS A 223 14.41 -6.04 -3.59
C HIS A 223 14.35 -5.24 -4.91
N ASP A 224 15.44 -5.25 -5.66
CA ASP A 224 15.43 -4.83 -7.07
C ASP A 224 14.35 -5.56 -7.88
N TYR A 225 13.80 -4.93 -8.91
CA TYR A 225 12.67 -5.51 -9.67
C TYR A 225 13.09 -6.63 -10.63
N ASN A 226 14.33 -6.57 -11.13
CA ASN A 226 14.82 -7.62 -12.00
C ASN A 226 14.92 -8.92 -11.20
N TRP A 227 14.23 -9.94 -11.69
CA TRP A 227 14.15 -11.28 -11.08
C TRP A 227 15.51 -11.93 -10.76
N GLU A 228 16.58 -11.59 -11.49
CA GLU A 228 17.96 -12.06 -11.22
C GLU A 228 18.53 -11.54 -9.89
N TYR A 229 17.91 -10.50 -9.31
CA TYR A 229 18.29 -9.92 -8.01
C TYR A 229 17.24 -10.14 -6.93
N ARG A 230 16.25 -11.01 -7.18
CA ARG A 230 15.16 -11.31 -6.25
C ARG A 230 15.30 -12.72 -5.69
N THR A 231 15.58 -12.80 -4.40
CA THR A 231 15.63 -14.08 -3.69
C THR A 231 14.30 -14.40 -3.00
N PRO A 232 13.93 -15.68 -2.87
CA PRO A 232 14.69 -16.87 -3.27
C PRO A 232 14.65 -17.16 -4.78
N TYR A 233 15.79 -17.51 -5.38
CA TYR A 233 15.89 -17.81 -6.83
C TYR A 233 15.19 -19.10 -7.25
N VAL A 234 15.16 -20.09 -6.35
CA VAL A 234 14.50 -21.38 -6.55
C VAL A 234 13.88 -21.80 -5.24
N THR A 235 12.60 -22.18 -5.27
CA THR A 235 11.92 -22.74 -4.11
C THR A 235 11.30 -24.08 -4.46
N ARG A 236 11.32 -25.01 -3.51
CA ARG A 236 10.58 -26.29 -3.62
C ARG A 236 9.09 -26.13 -3.32
N GLU A 237 8.74 -25.03 -2.65
CA GLU A 237 7.40 -24.65 -2.26
C GLU A 237 7.08 -23.27 -2.83
N PRO A 238 5.81 -22.94 -3.13
CA PRO A 238 5.44 -21.61 -3.59
C PRO A 238 5.90 -20.53 -2.59
N TYR A 239 6.74 -19.60 -3.06
CA TYR A 239 7.14 -18.45 -2.25
C TYR A 239 6.08 -17.36 -2.36
N ILE A 240 5.55 -16.93 -1.22
CA ILE A 240 4.48 -15.93 -1.18
C ILE A 240 5.09 -14.53 -1.08
N ARG A 241 4.95 -13.74 -2.14
CA ARG A 241 5.20 -12.29 -2.13
C ARG A 241 4.04 -11.56 -1.48
N ALA A 242 4.03 -11.52 -0.16
CA ALA A 242 2.91 -10.99 0.63
C ALA A 242 2.54 -9.53 0.27
N TYR A 243 3.53 -8.74 -0.12
CA TYR A 243 3.40 -7.32 -0.49
C TYR A 243 3.72 -7.05 -1.96
N GLY A 244 3.75 -8.09 -2.79
CA GLY A 244 3.99 -7.97 -4.23
C GLY A 244 5.45 -7.96 -4.67
N VAL A 245 6.38 -7.58 -3.82
CA VAL A 245 7.83 -7.72 -4.09
C VAL A 245 8.49 -8.32 -2.85
N GLU A 246 9.52 -9.13 -3.05
CA GLU A 246 10.39 -9.63 -2.00
C GLU A 246 11.17 -8.49 -1.34
N TYR A 247 11.68 -8.74 -0.15
CA TYR A 247 12.44 -7.76 0.61
C TYR A 247 13.61 -8.40 1.35
N HIS A 248 14.64 -7.61 1.58
CA HIS A 248 15.72 -7.90 2.49
C HIS A 248 15.24 -7.70 3.93
N ASP A 249 15.57 -8.66 4.79
CA ASP A 249 15.41 -8.53 6.24
C ASP A 249 16.63 -7.80 6.82
N LEU A 250 16.42 -6.55 7.18
CA LEU A 250 17.34 -5.65 7.88
C LEU A 250 16.97 -5.54 9.37
N VAL A 251 17.74 -4.77 10.12
CA VAL A 251 17.43 -4.53 11.54
C VAL A 251 16.14 -3.68 11.68
N PRO A 252 15.12 -4.13 12.42
CA PRO A 252 13.91 -3.33 12.67
C PRO A 252 14.16 -2.16 13.62
N ASP A 253 13.19 -1.25 13.73
CA ASP A 253 13.23 -0.18 14.74
C ASP A 253 13.29 -0.76 16.17
N ILE A 254 14.05 -0.14 17.06
CA ILE A 254 14.14 -0.55 18.46
C ILE A 254 12.78 -0.56 19.17
N HIS A 255 11.85 0.32 18.80
CA HIS A 255 10.50 0.34 19.36
C HIS A 255 9.72 -0.92 18.94
N GLN A 256 9.82 -1.29 17.67
CA GLN A 256 9.25 -2.53 17.12
C GLN A 256 9.83 -3.74 17.84
N GLN A 257 11.16 -3.80 18.00
CA GLN A 257 11.85 -4.90 18.69
C GLN A 257 11.41 -5.04 20.16
N ARG A 258 10.94 -3.95 20.78
CA ARG A 258 10.42 -3.95 22.15
C ARG A 258 8.95 -4.34 22.24
N GLY A 259 8.26 -4.46 21.09
CA GLY A 259 6.88 -4.89 20.98
C GLY A 259 5.87 -3.76 20.79
N LEU A 260 6.34 -2.53 20.49
CA LEU A 260 5.45 -1.40 20.22
C LEU A 260 4.82 -1.51 18.84
N ALA A 261 3.52 -1.25 18.77
CA ALA A 261 2.72 -1.19 17.55
C ALA A 261 2.72 0.24 16.97
N CYS A 262 2.34 0.38 15.71
CA CYS A 262 2.21 1.67 15.04
C CYS A 262 1.30 2.63 15.84
N ILE A 263 0.22 2.09 16.40
CA ILE A 263 -0.78 2.85 17.16
C ILE A 263 -0.32 3.24 18.58
N ASP A 264 0.82 2.75 19.06
CA ASP A 264 1.39 3.23 20.33
C ASP A 264 1.93 4.65 20.21
N CYS A 265 2.40 5.00 19.01
CA CYS A 265 2.82 6.34 18.62
C CYS A 265 1.70 7.10 17.90
N HIS A 266 1.04 6.48 16.93
CA HIS A 266 0.04 7.13 16.07
C HIS A 266 -1.39 6.83 16.53
N GLN A 267 -1.99 7.70 17.35
CA GLN A 267 -3.28 7.43 18.00
C GLN A 267 -4.44 8.25 17.44
N GLY A 268 -5.60 7.59 17.32
CA GLY A 268 -6.94 8.20 17.23
C GLY A 268 -7.02 9.43 16.31
N HIS A 269 -7.35 10.58 16.89
CA HIS A 269 -7.56 11.86 16.20
C HIS A 269 -6.32 12.33 15.40
N GLN A 270 -5.10 11.93 15.75
CA GLN A 270 -3.91 12.28 14.95
C GLN A 270 -3.97 11.65 13.56
N LEU A 271 -4.35 10.37 13.49
CA LEU A 271 -4.50 9.65 12.22
C LEU A 271 -5.73 10.11 11.44
N MET A 272 -6.82 10.38 12.15
CA MET A 272 -8.16 10.57 11.56
C MET A 272 -8.57 12.02 11.35
N ALA A 273 -7.89 13.01 11.93
CA ALA A 273 -8.30 14.42 11.83
C ALA A 273 -7.16 15.36 11.40
N GLY A 274 -6.09 14.80 10.84
CA GLY A 274 -4.93 15.58 10.37
C GLY A 274 -4.25 16.38 11.48
N GLY A 275 -4.15 15.78 12.69
CA GLY A 275 -3.85 16.49 13.94
C GLY A 275 -2.61 17.40 13.90
N GLN A 276 -2.74 18.60 14.46
CA GLN A 276 -1.73 19.66 14.49
C GLN A 276 -0.55 19.43 15.46
N ASN A 277 -0.61 18.41 16.32
CA ASN A 277 0.48 18.06 17.23
C ASN A 277 1.34 16.96 16.61
N LEU A 278 2.37 17.39 15.86
CA LEU A 278 3.41 16.51 15.33
C LEU A 278 4.09 15.77 16.47
N LEU A 279 3.91 14.44 16.51
CA LEU A 279 4.66 13.58 17.41
C LEU A 279 6.14 13.65 17.01
N THR A 280 7.01 13.94 17.98
CA THR A 280 8.45 13.93 17.78
C THR A 280 9.12 13.02 18.80
N CYS A 281 10.38 12.68 18.57
CA CYS A 281 11.17 11.92 19.55
C CYS A 281 11.14 12.60 20.94
N ALA A 282 11.21 13.93 20.96
CA ALA A 282 11.23 14.74 22.18
C ALA A 282 9.88 14.77 22.93
N THR A 283 8.78 14.35 22.31
CA THR A 283 7.48 14.23 22.99
C THR A 283 7.58 13.24 24.16
N CYS A 284 8.26 12.10 23.94
CA CYS A 284 8.45 11.04 24.94
C CYS A 284 9.86 11.03 25.53
N HIS A 285 10.90 11.20 24.72
CA HIS A 285 12.29 11.18 25.18
C HIS A 285 12.70 12.57 25.67
N ARG A 286 12.49 12.82 26.97
CA ARG A 286 12.77 14.11 27.60
C ARG A 286 14.13 14.12 28.28
N SER A 287 14.71 15.31 28.36
CA SER A 287 15.80 15.60 29.30
C SER A 287 15.21 15.70 30.72
N PRO A 288 15.93 15.25 31.77
CA PRO A 288 15.49 15.39 33.16
C PRO A 288 15.13 16.83 33.59
N GLN A 289 15.67 17.83 32.88
CA GLN A 289 15.53 19.25 33.21
C GLN A 289 14.32 19.93 32.52
N ASN A 290 13.73 19.31 31.48
CA ASN A 290 12.62 19.89 30.68
C ASN A 290 11.44 18.91 30.63
N GLY A 291 10.70 18.82 31.74
CA GLY A 291 9.71 17.76 31.98
C GLY A 291 8.23 18.08 31.70
N ASN A 292 7.85 19.33 31.44
CA ASN A 292 6.45 19.76 31.67
C ASN A 292 5.54 19.86 30.43
N GLY A 293 5.94 19.31 29.28
CA GLY A 293 5.09 19.28 28.08
C GLY A 293 3.93 18.27 28.19
N PRO A 294 2.85 18.43 27.41
CA PRO A 294 1.78 17.43 27.36
C PRO A 294 2.33 16.07 26.91
N LEU A 295 1.86 15.00 27.57
CA LEU A 295 2.24 13.62 27.25
C LEU A 295 1.14 12.94 26.41
N PRO A 296 1.48 11.98 25.55
CA PRO A 296 0.50 11.11 24.91
C PRO A 296 -0.35 10.39 25.97
N GLY A 297 -1.61 10.09 25.65
CA GLY A 297 -2.58 9.52 26.61
C GLY A 297 -2.19 8.14 27.16
N ASN A 298 -1.29 7.41 26.49
CA ASN A 298 -0.75 6.14 26.93
C ASN A 298 0.60 6.26 27.66
N VAL A 299 1.07 7.47 27.94
CA VAL A 299 2.32 7.73 28.67
C VAL A 299 2.01 8.37 30.02
N THR A 300 2.49 7.74 31.08
CA THR A 300 2.37 8.25 32.45
C THR A 300 3.74 8.58 33.03
N GLN A 301 3.79 9.55 33.92
CA GLN A 301 4.99 9.86 34.70
C GLN A 301 4.92 9.15 36.05
N ASP A 302 5.90 8.30 36.32
CA ASP A 302 6.14 7.70 37.63
C ASP A 302 7.41 8.32 38.22
N SER A 303 7.23 9.21 39.19
CA SER A 303 8.30 10.01 39.78
C SER A 303 9.08 10.81 38.71
N SER A 304 10.34 10.46 38.44
CA SER A 304 11.18 11.07 37.39
C SER A 304 11.16 10.31 36.06
N THR A 305 10.48 9.17 35.98
CA THR A 305 10.56 8.26 34.83
C THR A 305 9.25 8.29 34.04
N LEU A 306 9.35 8.32 32.72
CA LEU A 306 8.19 8.19 31.85
C LEU A 306 7.98 6.71 31.49
N VAL A 307 6.73 6.26 31.57
CA VAL A 307 6.33 4.89 31.27
C VAL A 307 5.23 4.91 30.22
N LEU A 308 5.49 4.27 29.08
CA LEU A 308 4.50 4.05 28.04
C LEU A 308 3.78 2.72 28.29
N THR A 309 2.46 2.72 28.20
CA THR A 309 1.65 1.50 28.21
C THR A 309 1.21 1.17 26.80
N SER A 310 1.63 0.01 26.28
CA SER A 310 1.26 -0.47 24.95
C SER A 310 -0.26 -0.60 24.85
N THR A 311 -0.81 -0.03 23.80
CA THR A 311 -2.23 -0.02 23.47
C THR A 311 -2.72 -1.37 22.97
N ARG A 312 -1.78 -2.23 22.54
CA ARG A 312 -2.02 -3.58 22.00
C ARG A 312 -2.19 -4.63 23.09
N ASP A 313 -1.27 -4.67 24.05
CA ASP A 313 -1.16 -5.75 25.04
C ASP A 313 -1.08 -5.25 26.51
N GLY A 314 -1.10 -3.93 26.73
CA GLY A 314 -1.00 -3.34 28.06
C GLY A 314 0.40 -3.41 28.68
N LYS A 315 1.40 -3.89 27.94
CA LYS A 315 2.78 -3.99 28.43
C LYS A 315 3.33 -2.60 28.73
N LYS A 316 4.02 -2.47 29.87
CA LYS A 316 4.66 -1.22 30.29
C LYS A 316 6.10 -1.16 29.82
N HIS A 317 6.49 -0.02 29.27
CA HIS A 317 7.81 0.28 28.76
C HIS A 317 8.36 1.53 29.44
N VAL A 318 9.47 1.37 30.15
CA VAL A 318 10.21 2.53 30.66
C VAL A 318 10.84 3.26 29.48
N ILE A 319 10.54 4.55 29.35
CA ILE A 319 11.07 5.40 28.27
C ILE A 319 12.48 5.90 28.68
N PRO A 320 13.52 5.63 27.87
CA PRO A 320 14.85 6.16 28.12
C PRO A 320 14.91 7.69 28.08
N GLN A 321 15.66 8.28 29.02
CA GLN A 321 15.92 9.72 29.07
C GLN A 321 17.13 10.11 28.21
N LEU A 322 17.13 11.38 27.76
CA LEU A 322 18.21 11.96 26.97
C LEU A 322 19.42 12.34 27.85
N VAL A 323 20.21 11.35 28.26
CA VAL A 323 21.34 11.56 29.21
C VAL A 323 22.67 11.85 28.54
N HIS A 324 22.86 11.45 27.27
CA HIS A 324 24.15 11.64 26.59
C HIS A 324 24.40 13.13 26.27
N PRO A 325 25.61 13.69 26.50
CA PRO A 325 25.90 15.12 26.28
C PRO A 325 25.65 15.62 24.86
N ALA A 326 25.72 14.73 23.87
CA ALA A 326 25.42 15.06 22.47
C ALA A 326 24.00 15.62 22.25
N HIS A 327 23.02 15.23 23.07
CA HIS A 327 21.67 15.77 22.95
C HIS A 327 21.63 17.27 23.29
N ALA A 328 22.37 17.69 24.32
CA ALA A 328 22.49 19.11 24.67
C ALA A 328 23.35 19.86 23.64
N GLN A 329 24.43 19.23 23.16
CA GLN A 329 25.36 19.85 22.23
C GLN A 329 24.77 20.06 20.83
N TYR A 330 24.02 19.08 20.30
CA TYR A 330 23.59 19.06 18.89
C TYR A 330 22.08 19.01 18.69
N GLY A 331 21.26 18.84 19.73
CA GLY A 331 19.82 18.60 19.60
C GLY A 331 19.01 19.71 18.92
N GLN A 332 19.57 20.92 18.81
CA GLN A 332 18.96 22.04 18.06
C GLN A 332 19.45 22.14 16.61
N GLN A 333 20.52 21.40 16.24
CA GLN A 333 21.18 21.48 14.94
C GLN A 333 21.05 20.19 14.14
N VAL A 334 20.85 19.05 14.80
CA VAL A 334 20.88 17.72 14.21
C VAL A 334 19.67 16.93 14.67
N ALA A 335 18.84 16.48 13.73
CA ALA A 335 17.71 15.63 14.02
C ALA A 335 18.16 14.26 14.55
N CYS A 336 17.38 13.67 15.47
CA CYS A 336 17.74 12.42 16.15
C CYS A 336 18.14 11.30 15.18
N GLN A 337 17.42 11.14 14.07
CA GLN A 337 17.67 10.05 13.12
C GLN A 337 19.01 10.14 12.40
N VAL A 338 19.64 11.32 12.31
CA VAL A 338 21.00 11.43 11.77
C VAL A 338 21.97 10.54 12.56
N CYS A 339 21.82 10.52 13.89
CA CYS A 339 22.63 9.68 14.77
C CYS A 339 22.05 8.28 14.96
N HIS A 340 20.73 8.17 15.06
CA HIS A 340 20.05 6.97 15.56
C HIS A 340 19.52 6.02 14.49
N ALA A 341 19.28 6.48 13.27
CA ALA A 341 18.86 5.60 12.19
C ALA A 341 19.97 4.59 11.89
N GLN A 342 19.60 3.31 11.85
CA GLN A 342 20.52 2.23 11.53
C GLN A 342 20.77 2.13 10.02
N TRP A 343 19.74 2.41 9.22
CA TRP A 343 19.73 2.42 7.76
C TRP A 343 18.55 3.26 7.27
N GLY A 344 18.47 3.56 5.98
CA GLY A 344 17.30 4.26 5.43
C GLY A 344 17.22 4.09 3.93
N PHE A 345 16.02 4.23 3.36
CA PHE A 345 15.82 4.08 1.93
C PHE A 345 16.65 5.10 1.13
N ASN A 346 17.40 4.62 0.14
CA ASN A 346 18.18 5.45 -0.78
C ASN A 346 18.07 4.89 -2.20
N ASP A 347 16.84 4.78 -2.69
CA ASP A 347 16.55 4.42 -4.08
C ASP A 347 16.88 5.62 -5.00
N SER A 348 17.98 5.59 -5.76
CA SER A 348 18.37 6.72 -6.60
C SER A 348 17.76 6.65 -8.00
N THR A 349 17.19 7.78 -8.40
CA THR A 349 16.37 8.05 -9.57
C THR A 349 15.33 6.98 -9.89
N THR A 350 14.06 7.33 -9.70
CA THR A 350 12.93 6.50 -10.12
C THR A 350 12.57 6.83 -11.56
N HIS A 351 12.66 5.85 -12.45
CA HIS A 351 12.27 5.95 -13.85
C HIS A 351 10.85 5.45 -14.04
N LEU A 352 10.00 6.25 -14.66
CA LEU A 352 8.58 5.99 -14.82
C LEU A 352 8.22 6.16 -16.29
N LEU A 353 7.77 5.08 -16.91
CA LEU A 353 7.45 5.04 -18.33
C LEU A 353 5.99 4.71 -18.54
N ARG A 354 5.24 5.62 -19.15
CA ARG A 354 3.91 5.32 -19.71
C ARG A 354 4.09 4.77 -21.13
N SER A 355 3.72 3.52 -21.38
CA SER A 355 3.73 2.97 -22.75
C SER A 355 2.36 2.48 -23.18
N GLU A 356 1.97 2.83 -24.40
CA GLU A 356 0.82 2.28 -25.11
C GLU A 356 1.19 1.17 -26.11
N THR A 357 2.47 0.80 -26.17
CA THR A 357 2.96 -0.27 -27.05
C THR A 357 2.49 -1.64 -26.57
N ASP A 358 2.22 -2.52 -27.52
CA ASP A 358 1.94 -3.95 -27.32
C ASP A 358 3.21 -4.81 -27.28
N ASP A 359 4.39 -4.22 -27.46
CA ASP A 359 5.67 -4.93 -27.25
C ASP A 359 5.99 -5.11 -25.75
N PHE A 360 5.67 -6.31 -25.25
CA PHE A 360 5.92 -6.68 -23.85
C PHE A 360 7.28 -7.36 -23.62
N LEU A 361 7.97 -7.83 -24.68
CA LEU A 361 9.20 -8.63 -24.55
C LEU A 361 10.32 -7.95 -23.75
N PRO A 362 10.55 -6.62 -23.86
CA PRO A 362 11.55 -5.93 -23.04
C PRO A 362 11.34 -6.06 -21.53
N TRP A 363 10.13 -6.40 -21.08
CA TRP A 363 9.74 -6.48 -19.67
C TRP A 363 9.78 -7.89 -19.09
N GLU A 364 10.22 -8.90 -19.84
CA GLU A 364 10.31 -10.31 -19.40
C GLU A 364 11.00 -10.48 -18.05
N ARG A 365 12.09 -9.74 -17.83
CA ARG A 365 12.86 -9.83 -16.58
C ARG A 365 12.33 -8.94 -15.45
N LEU A 366 11.30 -8.15 -15.74
CA LEU A 366 10.76 -7.09 -14.89
C LEU A 366 9.24 -7.24 -14.73
N THR A 367 8.69 -8.45 -14.75
CA THR A 367 7.23 -8.63 -14.61
C THR A 367 6.68 -8.11 -13.28
N VAL A 368 7.52 -8.08 -12.24
CA VAL A 368 7.17 -7.64 -10.90
C VAL A 368 7.74 -6.25 -10.62
N GLN A 369 6.85 -5.27 -10.49
CA GLN A 369 7.20 -3.87 -10.26
C GLN A 369 6.25 -3.21 -9.25
N GLY A 370 5.85 -3.94 -8.20
CA GLY A 370 4.96 -3.42 -7.15
C GLY A 370 3.55 -3.05 -7.64
N SER A 371 3.05 -3.71 -8.69
CA SER A 371 1.70 -3.48 -9.23
C SER A 371 1.09 -4.78 -9.72
N SER A 372 0.03 -5.26 -9.05
CA SER A 372 -0.57 -6.56 -9.38
C SER A 372 -1.27 -6.53 -10.74
N ALA A 373 -1.82 -5.37 -11.13
CA ALA A 373 -2.44 -5.19 -12.45
C ALA A 373 -1.41 -5.29 -13.58
N LEU A 374 -0.26 -4.63 -13.43
CA LEU A 374 0.83 -4.69 -14.41
C LEU A 374 1.45 -6.08 -14.47
N GLU A 375 1.68 -6.68 -13.30
CA GLU A 375 2.24 -8.03 -13.21
C GLU A 375 1.36 -9.05 -13.91
N ARG A 376 0.04 -9.02 -13.70
CA ARG A 376 -0.90 -9.89 -14.41
C ARG A 376 -0.90 -9.67 -15.92
N LEU A 377 -0.83 -8.41 -16.37
CA LEU A 377 -0.77 -8.10 -17.80
C LEU A 377 0.49 -8.72 -18.42
N LEU A 378 1.65 -8.49 -17.80
CA LEU A 378 2.93 -9.00 -18.28
C LEU A 378 3.00 -10.53 -18.22
N GLU A 379 2.59 -11.15 -17.13
CA GLU A 379 2.55 -12.62 -17.02
C GLU A 379 1.59 -13.24 -18.03
N HIS A 380 0.43 -12.62 -18.29
CA HIS A 380 -0.50 -13.09 -19.30
C HIS A 380 0.12 -13.02 -20.69
N ASN A 381 0.63 -11.85 -21.10
CA ASN A 381 1.14 -11.65 -22.46
C ASN A 381 2.46 -12.38 -22.74
N LEU A 382 3.32 -12.57 -21.73
CA LEU A 382 4.63 -13.20 -21.90
C LEU A 382 4.60 -14.72 -21.69
N ASN A 383 3.73 -15.22 -20.81
CA ASN A 383 3.84 -16.60 -20.31
C ASN A 383 2.60 -17.48 -20.52
N SER A 384 1.44 -16.93 -20.92
CA SER A 384 0.19 -17.72 -20.94
C SER A 384 -0.12 -18.43 -22.26
N GLY A 385 0.44 -17.99 -23.38
CA GLY A 385 0.11 -18.47 -24.73
C GLY A 385 -1.33 -18.17 -25.18
N LYS A 386 -2.04 -17.29 -24.47
CA LYS A 386 -3.41 -16.85 -24.79
C LYS A 386 -3.41 -15.64 -25.72
N GLU A 387 -4.59 -15.24 -26.18
CA GLU A 387 -4.79 -13.97 -26.89
C GLU A 387 -4.26 -12.81 -26.03
N GLU A 388 -3.52 -11.92 -26.69
CA GLU A 388 -2.85 -10.82 -26.05
C GLU A 388 -3.85 -9.80 -25.47
N LEU A 389 -3.58 -9.34 -24.25
CA LEU A 389 -4.35 -8.27 -23.62
C LEU A 389 -3.74 -6.92 -23.97
N PRO A 390 -4.58 -5.90 -24.23
CA PRO A 390 -4.10 -4.58 -24.59
C PRO A 390 -3.39 -3.89 -23.41
N PRO A 391 -2.43 -2.97 -23.68
CA PRO A 391 -1.74 -2.21 -22.65
C PRO A 391 -2.67 -1.13 -22.07
N VAL A 392 -3.50 -1.52 -21.10
CA VAL A 392 -4.45 -0.63 -20.43
C VAL A 392 -4.30 -0.67 -18.92
N MET A 393 -4.53 0.47 -18.26
CA MET A 393 -4.46 0.59 -16.80
C MET A 393 -5.65 1.38 -16.27
N ARG A 394 -6.18 0.92 -15.13
CA ARG A 394 -7.32 1.50 -14.44
C ARG A 394 -6.91 2.76 -13.66
N ASP A 395 -7.73 3.79 -13.74
CA ASP A 395 -7.70 4.96 -12.87
C ASP A 395 -8.19 4.57 -11.46
N GLY A 396 -7.35 4.79 -10.44
CA GLY A 396 -7.65 4.43 -9.06
C GLY A 396 -8.78 5.24 -8.42
N ILE A 397 -9.12 6.40 -8.98
CA ILE A 397 -10.13 7.33 -8.46
C ILE A 397 -11.46 7.12 -9.20
N THR A 398 -11.48 7.16 -10.53
CA THR A 398 -12.74 7.00 -11.31
C THR A 398 -13.09 5.53 -11.56
N GLY A 399 -12.09 4.66 -11.55
CA GLY A 399 -12.26 3.26 -11.90
C GLY A 399 -12.31 2.96 -13.39
N GLU A 400 -12.20 3.98 -14.24
CA GLU A 400 -12.17 3.85 -15.70
C GLU A 400 -10.86 3.23 -16.18
N THR A 401 -10.91 2.39 -17.20
CA THR A 401 -9.72 1.80 -17.83
C THR A 401 -9.31 2.64 -19.03
N ARG A 402 -8.02 3.00 -19.10
CA ARG A 402 -7.49 3.90 -20.14
C ARG A 402 -6.26 3.30 -20.83
N PRO A 403 -5.99 3.65 -22.10
CA PRO A 403 -4.79 3.24 -22.82
C PRO A 403 -3.49 3.62 -22.11
N GLY A 404 -2.50 2.75 -22.28
CA GLY A 404 -1.16 2.83 -21.76
C GLY A 404 -1.05 2.26 -20.34
N VAL A 405 0.12 1.71 -20.03
CA VAL A 405 0.47 1.23 -18.70
C VAL A 405 1.71 1.95 -18.18
N TRP A 406 1.83 2.06 -16.86
CA TRP A 406 3.00 2.66 -16.23
C TRP A 406 3.97 1.60 -15.73
N TYR A 407 5.16 1.55 -16.32
CA TYR A 407 6.32 0.81 -15.84
C TYR A 407 7.15 1.65 -14.88
N GLN A 408 7.93 0.99 -14.04
CA GLN A 408 8.82 1.63 -13.07
C GLN A 408 10.14 0.87 -12.96
N GLY A 409 11.22 1.63 -12.88
CA GLY A 409 12.55 1.12 -12.53
C GLY A 409 13.30 2.12 -11.67
N PHE A 410 14.49 1.73 -11.24
CA PHE A 410 15.38 2.58 -10.45
C PHE A 410 16.77 2.55 -11.09
N THR A 411 17.53 3.63 -10.95
CA THR A 411 18.96 3.59 -11.30
C THR A 411 19.71 2.70 -10.32
N GLN A 412 19.46 2.90 -9.02
CA GLN A 412 19.98 2.02 -7.97
C GLN A 412 19.00 1.94 -6.80
N ARG A 413 19.00 0.82 -6.10
CA ARG A 413 18.28 0.62 -4.84
C ARG A 413 19.28 0.31 -3.73
N ARG A 414 19.48 1.23 -2.79
CA ARG A 414 20.43 1.09 -1.67
C ARG A 414 19.81 1.49 -0.34
N TRP A 415 20.39 1.02 0.77
CA TRP A 415 19.95 1.38 2.13
C TRP A 415 21.08 1.74 3.10
N GLU A 416 22.32 1.41 2.71
CA GLU A 416 23.48 1.47 3.60
C GLU A 416 23.93 2.92 3.82
N ASN A 417 23.94 3.70 2.73
CA ASN A 417 24.40 5.08 2.71
C ASN A 417 23.21 6.03 2.80
N MET A 418 22.87 6.47 4.00
CA MET A 418 21.88 7.52 4.21
C MET A 418 22.41 8.87 3.73
N LEU A 419 21.53 9.65 3.11
CA LEU A 419 21.82 11.01 2.69
C LEU A 419 21.55 11.96 3.84
N PHE A 420 22.48 12.89 4.10
CA PHE A 420 22.32 13.91 5.13
C PHE A 420 22.47 15.30 4.52
N GLY A 421 21.68 16.25 4.99
CA GLY A 421 21.70 17.63 4.51
C GLY A 421 21.09 18.58 5.52
N ARG A 422 21.32 19.88 5.33
CA ARG A 422 20.56 20.91 6.06
C ARG A 422 19.24 21.15 5.34
N ASP A 423 18.15 21.02 6.06
CA ASP A 423 16.83 21.39 5.57
C ASP A 423 16.63 22.91 5.66
N SER A 424 15.55 23.41 5.08
CA SER A 424 15.09 24.80 5.07
C SER A 424 14.95 25.44 6.46
N ASP A 425 14.77 24.65 7.51
CA ASP A 425 14.77 25.10 8.91
C ASP A 425 16.17 25.18 9.54
N GLY A 426 17.22 24.89 8.75
CA GLY A 426 18.62 24.90 9.17
C GLY A 426 19.07 23.64 9.92
N VAL A 427 18.15 22.71 10.22
CA VAL A 427 18.44 21.47 10.94
C VAL A 427 19.00 20.43 9.98
N ILE A 428 20.04 19.72 10.41
CA ILE A 428 20.62 18.60 9.68
C ILE A 428 19.69 17.38 9.83
N LYS A 429 19.20 16.87 8.70
CA LYS A 429 18.22 15.77 8.62
C LYS A 429 18.70 14.67 7.69
N VAL A 430 18.03 13.53 7.76
CA VAL A 430 18.16 12.47 6.75
C VAL A 430 17.29 12.85 5.55
N PHE A 431 17.79 12.61 4.34
CA PHE A 431 17.09 12.91 3.08
C PHE A 431 16.86 11.64 2.27
N ARG A 432 15.82 11.68 1.44
CA ARG A 432 15.50 10.67 0.43
C ARG A 432 15.30 11.32 -0.93
N PRO A 433 15.74 10.68 -2.03
CA PRO A 433 15.46 11.11 -3.41
C PRO A 433 14.01 10.83 -3.84
N VAL A 434 13.03 11.26 -3.05
CA VAL A 434 11.60 11.00 -3.28
C VAL A 434 11.09 11.64 -4.57
N LEU A 435 11.62 12.83 -4.90
CA LEU A 435 11.26 13.57 -6.11
C LEU A 435 12.30 13.42 -7.22
N ASP A 436 13.32 12.56 -7.06
CA ASP A 436 14.22 12.22 -8.16
C ASP A 436 13.51 11.28 -9.14
N LEU A 437 12.56 11.84 -9.90
CA LEU A 437 11.66 11.14 -10.81
C LEU A 437 12.00 11.50 -12.25
N ARG A 438 11.95 10.51 -13.14
CA ARG A 438 12.09 10.66 -14.59
C ARG A 438 10.83 10.16 -15.28
N LEU A 439 10.16 11.03 -16.03
CA LEU A 439 8.95 10.68 -16.78
C LEU A 439 9.27 10.48 -18.25
N SER A 440 8.89 9.32 -18.78
CA SER A 440 8.90 9.01 -20.21
C SER A 440 7.51 8.58 -20.66
N ALA A 441 7.20 8.80 -21.93
CA ALA A 441 5.95 8.38 -22.54
C ALA A 441 6.13 7.95 -24.00
N VAL A 442 5.48 6.85 -24.38
CA VAL A 442 5.51 6.29 -25.74
C VAL A 442 4.08 5.97 -26.17
N ALA A 443 3.71 6.42 -27.36
CA ALA A 443 2.41 6.17 -27.99
C ALA A 443 2.33 4.74 -28.58
N SER A 444 1.13 4.32 -29.00
CA SER A 444 0.89 2.99 -29.55
C SER A 444 1.67 2.67 -30.83
N ASP A 445 2.01 3.69 -31.62
CA ASP A 445 2.83 3.55 -32.84
C ASP A 445 4.35 3.60 -32.58
N GLY A 446 4.77 3.66 -31.32
CA GLY A 446 6.17 3.77 -30.91
C GLY A 446 6.72 5.20 -30.90
N THR A 447 5.90 6.22 -31.20
CA THR A 447 6.32 7.62 -31.10
C THR A 447 6.64 7.99 -29.66
N VAL A 448 7.85 8.49 -29.43
CA VAL A 448 8.27 9.02 -28.12
C VAL A 448 7.62 10.38 -27.91
N LEU A 449 6.71 10.46 -26.94
CA LEU A 449 6.00 11.68 -26.57
C LEU A 449 6.81 12.52 -25.59
N LEU A 450 7.49 11.85 -24.66
CA LEU A 450 8.37 12.48 -23.67
C LEU A 450 9.51 11.51 -23.33
N ASP A 451 10.73 12.03 -23.25
CA ASP A 451 11.92 11.23 -22.95
C ASP A 451 12.63 11.73 -21.69
N SER A 452 12.57 10.92 -20.63
CA SER A 452 13.34 11.09 -19.39
C SER A 452 13.25 12.51 -18.79
N ALA A 453 12.07 13.11 -18.84
CA ALA A 453 11.84 14.44 -18.29
C ALA A 453 12.04 14.45 -16.78
N ALA A 454 12.89 15.36 -16.30
CA ALA A 454 13.06 15.65 -14.90
C ALA A 454 12.00 16.66 -14.44
N GLY A 455 11.69 16.67 -13.14
CA GLY A 455 10.96 17.78 -12.57
C GLY A 455 11.86 18.97 -12.21
N ILE A 456 11.25 19.99 -11.62
CA ILE A 456 11.83 21.27 -11.23
C ILE A 456 12.11 21.31 -9.71
N GLY A 457 13.23 21.91 -9.33
CA GLY A 457 13.60 22.04 -7.92
C GLY A 457 14.27 20.77 -7.34
N PRO A 458 14.32 20.64 -6.00
CA PRO A 458 15.08 19.58 -5.36
C PRO A 458 14.43 18.20 -5.50
N GLY A 459 15.20 17.20 -5.93
CA GLY A 459 14.77 15.79 -5.92
C GLY A 459 14.84 15.12 -4.53
N LEU A 460 15.66 15.69 -3.64
CA LEU A 460 15.83 15.21 -2.26
C LEU A 460 14.84 15.90 -1.32
N LEU A 461 14.13 15.12 -0.51
CA LEU A 461 13.22 15.60 0.53
C LEU A 461 13.65 15.09 1.91
N PRO A 462 13.46 15.90 2.98
CA PRO A 462 13.72 15.46 4.33
C PRO A 462 12.82 14.27 4.69
N TYR A 463 13.40 13.31 5.41
CA TYR A 463 12.78 12.06 5.78
C TYR A 463 13.14 11.67 7.21
N THR A 464 12.21 10.99 7.90
CA THR A 464 12.44 10.41 9.22
C THR A 464 12.41 8.88 9.10
N PRO A 465 13.58 8.22 8.98
CA PRO A 465 13.65 6.76 9.03
C PRO A 465 13.03 6.22 10.32
N HIS A 466 12.22 5.18 10.20
CA HIS A 466 11.71 4.40 11.33
C HIS A 466 12.63 3.19 11.54
N THR A 467 13.92 3.45 11.71
CA THR A 467 14.97 2.44 11.88
C THR A 467 15.83 2.78 13.09
N THR A 468 15.20 3.35 14.11
CA THR A 468 15.84 3.88 15.30
C THR A 468 16.61 2.78 16.02
N GLY A 469 17.85 3.04 16.37
CA GLY A 469 18.67 2.16 17.21
C GLY A 469 19.66 2.94 18.06
N ALA A 470 20.62 2.21 18.63
CA ALA A 470 21.74 2.86 19.32
C ALA A 470 22.55 3.68 18.31
N ALA A 471 22.93 4.90 18.68
CA ALA A 471 23.83 5.69 17.85
C ALA A 471 25.18 4.98 17.74
N GLY A 472 25.70 4.85 16.52
CA GLY A 472 27.01 4.23 16.29
C GLY A 472 28.15 5.03 16.94
N LEU A 473 29.27 4.39 17.25
CA LEU A 473 30.45 5.03 17.87
C LEU A 473 30.94 6.27 17.09
N PHE A 474 30.73 6.26 15.77
CA PHE A 474 31.16 7.31 14.85
C PHE A 474 30.02 8.26 14.43
N TYR A 475 28.94 8.39 15.22
CA TYR A 475 27.77 9.19 14.87
C TYR A 475 28.12 10.62 14.41
N ARG A 476 29.16 11.24 14.99
CA ARG A 476 29.62 12.59 14.61
C ARG A 476 30.08 12.68 13.16
N HIS A 477 30.68 11.63 12.61
CA HIS A 477 31.16 11.64 11.22
C HIS A 477 30.03 11.80 10.20
N ARG A 478 28.78 11.48 10.57
CA ARG A 478 27.61 11.61 9.69
C ARG A 478 27.25 13.07 9.38
N PHE A 479 27.64 14.01 10.26
CA PHE A 479 27.23 15.42 10.13
C PHE A 479 28.34 16.44 10.43
N ALA A 480 29.55 16.01 10.79
CA ALA A 480 30.65 16.93 11.15
C ALA A 480 30.92 17.98 10.05
N GLY A 481 30.94 17.54 8.78
CA GLY A 481 31.13 18.43 7.62
C GLY A 481 29.94 19.34 7.31
N LEU A 482 28.82 19.17 8.01
CA LEU A 482 27.61 19.98 7.84
C LEU A 482 27.43 20.99 8.97
N LEU A 483 28.25 20.97 10.04
CA LEU A 483 28.08 21.85 11.22
C LEU A 483 28.42 23.31 10.94
N GLU A 484 29.32 23.60 10.01
CA GLU A 484 29.57 24.96 9.53
C GLU A 484 28.51 25.33 8.48
N PRO A 485 27.97 26.56 8.47
CA PRO A 485 27.09 26.99 7.40
C PRO A 485 27.89 26.97 6.08
N PRO A 486 27.31 26.52 4.95
CA PRO A 486 27.98 26.67 3.66
C PRO A 486 28.31 28.15 3.45
N SER A 487 29.56 28.45 3.08
CA SER A 487 29.93 29.81 2.68
C SER A 487 28.95 30.30 1.61
N PRO A 488 28.53 31.58 1.63
CA PRO A 488 27.55 32.13 0.69
C PRO A 488 27.97 32.14 -0.79
N THR A 489 29.03 31.41 -1.16
CA THR A 489 29.59 31.34 -2.50
C THR A 489 29.22 30.08 -3.30
N ASP A 490 28.55 29.08 -2.71
CA ASP A 490 28.27 27.78 -3.35
C ASP A 490 26.81 27.58 -3.80
N ASN A 491 26.19 28.62 -4.36
CA ASN A 491 25.03 28.47 -5.25
C ASN A 491 25.42 29.02 -6.63
N ARG A 492 26.10 28.19 -7.43
CA ARG A 492 26.21 28.35 -8.89
C ARG A 492 25.81 27.07 -9.57
#